data_AF-A0A3M1ZG47-F1
#
_entry.id   AF-A0A3M1ZG47-F1
#
_cell.length_a   1.000
_cell.length_b   1.000
_cell.length_c   1.000
_cell.angle_alpha   90.00
_cell.angle_beta   90.00
_cell.angle_gamma   90.00
#
_symmetry.space_group_name_H-M   'P 1'
#
loop_
_entity.id
_entity.type
_entity.pdbx_description
1 polymer ?
#
loop_
_entity_poly.entity_id
_entity_poly.type
_entity_poly.pdbx_seq_one_letter_code
_entity_poly.pdbx_strand_id
1 'polypeptide(L)'
;MPWGRGLGRVLDRTRPGWRERRRHRRSLWHLPKVIVFLGGWAALAYGGFRLAWALHVVLVPEHAGRLGEFWPEGIGFRALVPSLMLVFGPAVAALGPAGLMTNLILWTIPPARRAFQAEARNRRDLSFAHQVRDLTRATVRYLGPVGIGLALLGAATLRNLR
;
A
#
# COMPACT_ATOMS: atom_id res chain seq x y z
N MET A 1 -16.18 7.99 32.68
CA MET A 1 -17.08 7.07 31.95
C MET A 1 -16.95 5.65 32.51
N PRO A 2 -17.96 5.12 33.22
CA PRO A 2 -17.89 3.87 33.99
C PRO A 2 -18.32 2.62 33.18
N TRP A 3 -17.94 2.53 31.90
CA TRP A 3 -18.14 1.32 31.13
C TRP A 3 -16.98 0.33 31.42
N GLY A 4 -17.28 -0.82 32.02
CA GLY A 4 -16.56 -2.04 31.60
C GLY A 4 -15.86 -2.94 32.62
N ARG A 5 -16.27 -3.03 33.90
CA ARG A 5 -15.83 -4.17 34.74
C ARG A 5 -16.33 -5.53 34.19
N GLY A 6 -17.48 -5.55 33.52
CA GLY A 6 -18.01 -6.73 32.82
C GLY A 6 -17.27 -7.02 31.51
N LEU A 7 -17.15 -6.02 30.63
CA LEU A 7 -16.51 -6.17 29.32
C LEU A 7 -15.03 -6.60 29.42
N GLY A 8 -14.30 -6.07 30.42
CA GLY A 8 -12.91 -6.46 30.67
C GLY A 8 -12.77 -7.97 30.93
N ARG A 9 -13.65 -8.55 31.76
CA ARG A 9 -13.65 -9.99 32.07
C ARG A 9 -13.94 -10.85 30.83
N VAL A 10 -14.90 -10.44 30.00
CA VAL A 10 -15.22 -11.15 28.74
C VAL A 10 -14.03 -11.11 27.79
N LEU A 11 -13.37 -9.95 27.64
CA LEU A 11 -12.19 -9.80 26.78
C LEU A 11 -10.96 -10.53 27.33
N ASP A 12 -10.76 -10.53 28.65
CA ASP A 12 -9.68 -11.27 29.29
C ASP A 12 -9.87 -12.79 29.07
N ARG A 13 -11.13 -13.29 29.06
CA ARG A 13 -11.47 -14.69 28.77
C ARG A 13 -11.36 -15.07 27.28
N THR A 14 -11.86 -14.22 26.39
CA THR A 14 -11.95 -14.52 24.94
C THR A 14 -10.71 -14.12 24.15
N ARG A 15 -9.94 -13.16 24.66
CA ARG A 15 -8.78 -12.55 23.97
C ARG A 15 -7.69 -12.21 24.99
N PRO A 16 -7.05 -13.21 25.63
CA PRO A 16 -5.98 -12.97 26.60
C PRO A 16 -4.91 -12.03 26.03
N GLY A 17 -4.43 -11.12 26.88
CA GLY A 17 -3.46 -10.07 26.53
C GLY A 17 -3.98 -8.91 25.66
N TRP A 18 -5.31 -8.71 25.57
CA TRP A 18 -5.87 -7.56 24.83
C TRP A 18 -5.45 -6.22 25.42
N ARG A 19 -5.17 -6.17 26.74
CA ARG A 19 -4.71 -4.96 27.44
C ARG A 19 -3.29 -4.58 27.01
N GLU A 20 -2.36 -5.53 26.94
CA GLU A 20 -1.02 -5.26 26.38
C GLU A 20 -1.16 -4.79 24.92
N ARG A 21 -1.92 -5.52 24.09
CA ARG A 21 -2.14 -5.13 22.69
C ARG A 21 -2.71 -3.72 22.54
N ARG A 22 -3.66 -3.33 23.40
CA ARG A 22 -4.26 -1.99 23.38
C ARG A 22 -3.27 -0.91 23.84
N ARG A 23 -2.39 -1.23 24.80
CA ARG A 23 -1.33 -0.32 25.26
C ARG A 23 -0.28 -0.11 24.16
N HIS A 24 0.08 -1.16 23.42
CA HIS A 24 1.02 -1.08 22.30
C HIS A 24 0.49 -0.24 21.13
N ARG A 25 -0.81 -0.33 20.80
CA ARG A 25 -1.45 0.47 19.73
C ARG A 25 -1.50 2.00 19.97
N ARG A 26 -1.05 2.49 21.12
CA ARG A 26 -1.08 3.92 21.47
C ARG A 26 0.22 4.66 21.16
N SER A 27 1.19 4.02 20.52
CA SER A 27 2.40 4.72 20.09
C SER A 27 2.03 5.87 19.14
N LEU A 28 2.38 7.10 19.50
CA LEU A 28 2.19 8.27 18.64
C LEU A 28 2.89 8.10 17.28
N TRP A 29 3.88 7.21 17.20
CA TRP A 29 4.61 6.87 15.97
C TRP A 29 3.77 6.15 14.90
N HIS A 30 2.57 5.65 15.23
CA HIS A 30 1.68 5.11 14.20
C HIS A 30 1.14 6.19 13.26
N LEU A 31 0.94 7.43 13.74
CA LEU A 31 0.43 8.51 12.89
C LEU A 31 1.47 8.95 11.83
N PRO A 32 2.73 9.29 12.19
CA PRO A 32 3.78 9.52 11.21
C PRO A 32 3.98 8.33 10.27
N LYS A 33 3.88 7.09 10.77
CA LYS A 33 3.96 5.89 9.92
C LYS A 33 2.91 5.88 8.83
N VAL A 34 1.66 6.16 9.17
CA VAL A 34 0.55 6.22 8.20
C VAL A 34 0.77 7.36 7.20
N ILE A 35 1.19 8.54 7.66
CA ILE A 35 1.45 9.69 6.78
C ILE A 35 2.56 9.38 5.78
N VAL A 36 3.70 8.87 6.25
CA VAL A 36 4.85 8.51 5.40
C VAL A 36 4.46 7.41 4.42
N PHE A 37 3.70 6.40 4.87
CA PHE A 37 3.22 5.32 4.02
C PHE A 37 2.29 5.84 2.92
N LEU A 38 1.27 6.62 3.25
CA LEU A 38 0.32 7.14 2.27
C LEU A 38 0.99 8.09 1.28
N GLY A 39 1.87 8.97 1.76
CA GLY A 39 2.63 9.88 0.90
C GLY A 39 3.56 9.13 -0.05
N GLY A 40 4.33 8.16 0.48
CA GLY A 40 5.22 7.33 -0.32
C GLY A 40 4.48 6.45 -1.32
N TRP A 41 3.36 5.86 -0.91
CA TRP A 41 2.50 5.07 -1.78
C TRP A 41 1.90 5.91 -2.91
N ALA A 42 1.35 7.08 -2.61
CA ALA A 42 0.79 7.98 -3.63
C ALA A 42 1.87 8.42 -4.64
N ALA A 43 3.07 8.78 -4.16
CA ALA A 43 4.19 9.16 -5.03
C ALA A 43 4.63 8.01 -5.95
N LEU A 44 4.78 6.80 -5.41
CA LEU A 44 5.18 5.61 -6.17
C LEU A 44 4.09 5.15 -7.14
N ALA A 45 2.83 5.18 -6.73
CA ALA A 45 1.69 4.84 -7.57
C ALA A 45 1.59 5.81 -8.76
N TYR A 46 1.71 7.12 -8.50
CA TYR A 46 1.71 8.13 -9.56
C TYR A 46 2.91 7.98 -10.50
N GLY A 47 4.12 7.78 -9.96
CA GLY A 47 5.31 7.52 -10.77
C GLY A 47 5.17 6.26 -11.64
N GLY A 48 4.64 5.18 -11.09
CA GLY A 48 4.37 3.94 -11.81
C GLY A 48 3.31 4.12 -12.91
N PHE A 49 2.26 4.89 -12.63
CA PHE A 49 1.27 5.26 -13.64
C PHE A 49 1.90 6.07 -14.78
N ARG A 50 2.72 7.09 -14.48
CA ARG A 50 3.41 7.90 -15.49
C ARG A 50 4.31 7.05 -16.38
N LEU A 51 5.02 6.07 -15.80
CA LEU A 51 5.84 5.13 -16.54
C LEU A 51 5.00 4.21 -17.42
N ALA A 52 3.93 3.61 -16.88
CA ALA A 52 3.03 2.75 -17.64
C ALA A 52 2.37 3.51 -18.81
N TRP A 53 1.97 4.75 -18.59
CA TRP A 53 1.42 5.63 -19.63
C TRP A 53 2.46 5.96 -20.71
N ALA A 54 3.70 6.28 -20.32
CA ALA A 54 4.77 6.54 -21.28
C ALA A 54 5.03 5.31 -22.17
N LEU A 55 5.09 4.12 -21.58
CA LEU A 55 5.22 2.85 -22.32
C LEU A 55 4.03 2.62 -23.24
N HIS A 56 2.80 2.88 -22.78
CA HIS A 56 1.60 2.79 -23.60
C HIS A 56 1.64 3.71 -24.82
N VAL A 57 2.08 4.96 -24.65
CA VAL A 57 2.22 5.91 -25.77
C VAL A 57 3.30 5.48 -26.76
N VAL A 58 4.41 4.89 -26.30
CA VAL A 58 5.43 4.33 -27.19
C VAL A 58 4.86 3.18 -28.04
N LEU A 59 3.97 2.37 -27.48
CA LEU A 59 3.34 1.24 -28.17
C LEU A 59 2.13 1.66 -29.03
N VAL A 60 1.44 2.73 -28.64
CA VAL A 60 0.24 3.25 -29.30
C VAL A 60 0.35 4.78 -29.43
N PRO A 61 1.14 5.28 -30.40
CA PRO A 61 1.44 6.70 -30.54
C PRO A 61 0.19 7.58 -30.77
N GLU A 62 -0.89 7.02 -31.27
CA GLU A 62 -2.17 7.70 -31.52
C GLU A 62 -2.87 8.15 -30.23
N HIS A 63 -2.43 7.66 -29.07
CA HIS A 63 -2.88 8.09 -27.76
C HIS A 63 -2.01 9.21 -27.14
N ALA A 64 -0.96 9.67 -27.83
CA ALA A 64 -0.15 10.79 -27.37
C ALA A 64 -1.00 12.06 -27.20
N GLY A 65 -0.89 12.74 -26.06
CA GLY A 65 -1.66 13.95 -25.75
C GLY A 65 -3.12 13.72 -25.36
N ARG A 66 -3.65 12.49 -25.52
CA ARG A 66 -5.06 12.15 -25.27
C ARG A 66 -5.33 11.65 -23.86
N LEU A 67 -4.44 11.92 -22.89
CA LEU A 67 -4.59 11.43 -21.52
C LEU A 67 -5.89 11.92 -20.85
N GLY A 68 -6.31 13.15 -21.17
CA GLY A 68 -7.55 13.73 -20.68
C GLY A 68 -8.80 12.95 -21.10
N GLU A 69 -8.76 12.23 -22.22
CA GLU A 69 -9.88 11.41 -22.70
C GLU A 69 -10.03 10.09 -21.91
N PHE A 70 -9.02 9.70 -21.13
CA PHE A 70 -9.05 8.53 -20.26
C PHE A 70 -9.48 8.87 -18.82
N TRP A 71 -9.66 10.16 -18.49
CA TRP A 71 -10.22 10.65 -17.23
C TRP A 71 -11.51 11.44 -17.49
N PRO A 72 -12.47 11.51 -16.56
CA PRO A 72 -13.87 11.62 -16.90
C PRO A 72 -14.27 13.04 -17.30
N GLU A 73 -14.33 13.28 -18.59
CA GLU A 73 -15.46 14.00 -19.19
C GLU A 73 -16.14 13.06 -20.20
N GLY A 74 -17.09 12.24 -19.72
CA GLY A 74 -18.02 11.51 -20.60
C GLY A 74 -17.65 10.08 -21.02
N ILE A 75 -16.73 9.40 -20.35
CA ILE A 75 -16.29 8.05 -20.74
C ILE A 75 -17.40 7.00 -20.54
N GLY A 76 -17.77 6.29 -21.61
CA GLY A 76 -18.64 5.12 -21.54
C GLY A 76 -18.03 4.01 -20.69
N PHE A 77 -18.85 3.27 -19.93
CA PHE A 77 -18.42 2.24 -18.97
C PHE A 77 -17.36 1.24 -19.50
N ARG A 78 -17.37 0.96 -20.82
CA ARG A 78 -16.40 0.07 -21.50
C ARG A 78 -14.95 0.57 -21.49
N ALA A 79 -14.73 1.88 -21.51
CA ALA A 79 -13.38 2.48 -21.48
C ALA A 79 -12.93 2.84 -20.04
N LEU A 80 -13.85 2.86 -19.08
CA LEU A 80 -13.54 3.08 -17.66
C LEU A 80 -12.73 1.93 -17.07
N VAL A 81 -13.14 0.68 -17.33
CA VAL A 81 -12.50 -0.51 -16.73
C VAL A 81 -11.01 -0.63 -17.14
N PRO A 82 -10.64 -0.56 -18.43
CA PRO A 82 -9.23 -0.64 -18.83
C PRO A 82 -8.39 0.52 -18.30
N SER A 83 -8.95 1.74 -18.28
CA SER A 83 -8.28 2.93 -17.72
C SER A 83 -8.03 2.77 -16.23
N LEU A 84 -9.02 2.26 -15.48
CA LEU A 84 -8.85 1.93 -14.07
C LEU A 84 -7.78 0.85 -13.88
N MET A 85 -7.76 -0.23 -14.68
CA MET A 85 -6.72 -1.27 -14.56
C MET A 85 -5.30 -0.72 -14.80
N LEU A 86 -5.14 0.21 -15.74
CA LEU A 86 -3.87 0.87 -16.01
C LEU A 86 -3.37 1.71 -14.82
N VAL A 87 -4.28 2.28 -14.03
CA VAL A 87 -3.94 3.07 -12.83
C VAL A 87 -3.80 2.18 -11.58
N PHE A 88 -4.72 1.24 -11.38
CA PHE A 88 -4.75 0.37 -10.21
C PHE A 88 -3.60 -0.64 -10.21
N GLY A 89 -3.13 -1.11 -11.38
CA GLY A 89 -1.99 -2.02 -11.46
C GLY A 89 -0.73 -1.47 -10.78
N PRO A 90 -0.21 -0.31 -11.23
CA PRO A 90 0.91 0.36 -10.58
C PRO A 90 0.64 0.71 -9.11
N ALA A 91 -0.58 1.12 -8.76
CA ALA A 91 -0.94 1.44 -7.38
C ALA A 91 -0.86 0.23 -6.44
N VAL A 92 -1.30 -0.95 -6.88
CA VAL A 92 -1.18 -2.20 -6.12
C VAL A 92 0.28 -2.62 -6.00
N ALA A 93 1.05 -2.56 -7.10
CA ALA A 93 2.48 -2.87 -7.08
C ALA A 93 3.26 -1.94 -6.12
N ALA A 94 2.85 -0.68 -6.00
CA ALA A 94 3.50 0.32 -5.15
C ALA A 94 3.30 0.11 -3.64
N LEU A 95 2.29 -0.65 -3.20
CA LEU A 95 2.01 -0.89 -1.77
C LEU A 95 3.21 -1.49 -1.03
N GLY A 96 3.85 -2.48 -1.65
CA GLY A 96 4.99 -3.20 -1.09
C GLY A 96 6.22 -2.30 -0.88
N PRO A 97 6.75 -1.68 -1.95
CA PRO A 97 7.86 -0.75 -1.87
C PRO A 97 7.59 0.45 -0.96
N ALA A 98 6.36 0.99 -0.95
CA ALA A 98 5.97 2.07 -0.03
C ALA A 98 6.07 1.63 1.44
N GLY A 99 5.64 0.41 1.76
CA GLY A 99 5.78 -0.17 3.11
C GLY A 99 7.24 -0.37 3.51
N LEU A 100 8.07 -0.88 2.59
CA LEU A 100 9.52 -1.05 2.82
C LEU A 100 10.21 0.29 3.06
N MET A 101 9.96 1.27 2.20
CA MET A 101 10.50 2.63 2.32
C MET A 101 10.06 3.28 3.63
N THR A 102 8.79 3.13 4.01
CA THR A 102 8.27 3.64 5.29
C THR A 102 9.02 3.04 6.48
N ASN A 103 9.22 1.72 6.49
CA ASN A 103 9.96 1.05 7.56
C ASN A 103 11.42 1.55 7.61
N LEU A 104 12.07 1.72 6.46
CA LEU A 104 13.44 2.25 6.38
C LEU A 104 13.53 3.68 6.92
N ILE A 105 12.67 4.59 6.46
CA ILE A 105 12.63 5.99 6.92
C ILE A 105 12.40 6.06 8.42
N LEU A 106 11.45 5.31 8.96
CA LEU A 106 11.21 5.32 10.40
C LEU A 106 12.35 4.69 11.21
N TRP A 107 13.10 3.76 10.62
CA TRP A 107 14.24 3.14 11.27
C TRP A 107 15.46 4.05 11.39
N THR A 108 15.61 5.03 10.47
CA THR A 108 16.68 6.03 10.55
C THR A 108 16.42 7.06 11.66
N ILE A 109 15.16 7.27 12.06
CA ILE A 109 14.76 8.17 13.16
C ILE A 109 14.97 7.46 14.51
N PRO A 110 16.00 7.83 15.32
CA PRO A 110 16.33 7.10 16.55
C PRO A 110 15.18 6.95 17.56
N PRO A 111 14.35 7.98 17.86
CA PRO A 111 13.25 7.81 18.80
C PRO A 111 12.14 6.87 18.28
N ALA A 112 11.85 6.89 16.97
CA ALA A 112 10.91 5.97 16.35
C ALA A 112 11.43 4.54 16.41
N ARG A 113 12.69 4.32 16.05
CA ARG A 113 13.36 3.02 16.16
C ARG A 113 13.27 2.43 17.57
N ARG A 114 13.58 3.22 18.60
CA ARG A 114 13.49 2.77 20.00
C ARG A 114 12.06 2.40 20.40
N ALA A 115 11.07 3.19 19.97
CA ALA A 115 9.66 2.89 20.22
C ALA A 115 9.23 1.57 19.58
N PHE A 116 9.59 1.33 18.31
CA PHE A 116 9.28 0.07 17.62
C PHE A 116 10.06 -1.12 18.19
N GLN A 117 11.31 -0.94 18.60
CA GLN A 117 12.08 -1.98 19.29
C GLN A 117 11.44 -2.35 20.63
N ALA A 118 10.95 -1.37 21.40
CA ALA A 118 10.24 -1.61 22.65
C ALA A 118 8.93 -2.38 22.41
N GLU A 119 8.21 -2.09 21.32
CA GLU A 119 7.02 -2.84 20.90
C GLU A 119 7.36 -4.28 20.47
N ALA A 120 8.50 -4.48 19.82
CA ALA A 120 8.95 -5.78 19.32
C ALA A 120 9.56 -6.70 20.40
N ARG A 121 9.88 -6.21 21.61
CA ARG A 121 10.56 -7.00 22.66
C ARG A 121 9.87 -8.33 22.98
N ASN A 122 8.54 -8.36 22.96
CA ASN A 122 7.76 -9.55 23.29
C ASN A 122 7.19 -10.26 22.05
N ARG A 123 7.54 -9.79 20.84
CA ARG A 123 6.92 -10.20 19.58
C ARG A 123 7.91 -10.19 18.43
N ARG A 124 8.48 -11.35 18.13
CA ARG A 124 9.49 -11.53 17.06
C ARG A 124 8.96 -11.14 15.68
N ASP A 125 7.67 -11.32 15.45
CA ASP A 125 6.96 -10.93 14.22
C ASP A 125 6.92 -9.42 14.00
N LEU A 126 7.04 -8.63 15.08
CA LEU A 126 7.11 -7.17 15.02
C LEU A 126 8.54 -6.64 14.88
N SER A 127 9.57 -7.50 14.87
CA SER A 127 10.94 -7.06 14.64
C SER A 127 11.11 -6.48 13.22
N PHE A 128 11.95 -5.44 13.10
CA PHE A 128 12.19 -4.78 11.82
C PHE A 128 12.64 -5.75 10.72
N ALA A 129 13.59 -6.62 11.03
CA ALA A 129 14.09 -7.62 10.08
C ALA A 129 12.97 -8.57 9.60
N HIS A 130 12.07 -8.97 10.49
CA HIS A 130 10.94 -9.83 10.13
C HIS A 130 9.93 -9.07 9.25
N GLN A 131 9.55 -7.85 9.64
CA GLN A 131 8.62 -7.03 8.85
C GLN A 131 9.17 -6.71 7.45
N VAL A 132 10.45 -6.36 7.33
CA VAL A 132 11.09 -6.13 6.03
C VAL A 132 11.09 -7.40 5.20
N ARG A 133 11.50 -8.54 5.78
CA ARG A 133 11.49 -9.82 5.05
C ARG A 133 10.10 -10.19 4.56
N ASP A 134 9.09 -10.07 5.40
CA ASP A 134 7.72 -10.44 5.07
C ASP A 134 7.09 -9.48 4.05
N LEU A 135 7.36 -8.17 4.16
CA LEU A 135 6.97 -7.19 3.16
C LEU A 135 7.67 -7.44 1.82
N THR A 136 8.97 -7.72 1.81
CA THR A 136 9.70 -8.05 0.57
C THR A 136 9.12 -9.32 -0.07
N ARG A 137 8.87 -10.37 0.71
CA ARG A 137 8.22 -11.59 0.21
C ARG A 137 6.84 -11.30 -0.36
N ALA A 138 6.01 -10.54 0.35
CA ALA A 138 4.68 -10.17 -0.12
C ALA A 138 4.73 -9.34 -1.40
N THR A 139 5.68 -8.41 -1.47
CA THR A 139 5.93 -7.55 -2.62
C THR A 139 6.30 -8.38 -3.85
N VAL A 140 7.33 -9.21 -3.74
CA VAL A 140 7.88 -9.97 -4.86
C VAL A 140 6.93 -11.09 -5.30
N ARG A 141 6.30 -11.79 -4.33
CA ARG A 141 5.49 -12.98 -4.63
C ARG A 141 4.06 -12.65 -5.05
N TYR A 142 3.49 -11.56 -4.57
CA TYR A 142 2.08 -11.25 -4.76
C TYR A 142 1.87 -9.85 -5.38
N LEU A 143 2.26 -8.78 -4.69
CA LEU A 143 1.87 -7.42 -5.09
C LEU A 143 2.46 -7.00 -6.43
N GLY A 144 3.73 -7.32 -6.68
CA GLY A 144 4.42 -7.04 -7.93
C GLY A 144 3.78 -7.78 -9.11
N PRO A 145 3.71 -9.12 -9.10
CA PRO A 145 3.08 -9.90 -10.18
C PRO A 145 1.62 -9.51 -10.44
N VAL A 146 0.82 -9.32 -9.39
CA VAL A 146 -0.59 -8.91 -9.53
C VAL A 146 -0.68 -7.52 -10.13
N GLY A 147 0.10 -6.55 -9.64
CA GLY A 147 0.08 -5.18 -10.16
C GLY A 147 0.55 -5.08 -11.60
N ILE A 148 1.62 -5.80 -11.97
CA ILE A 148 2.11 -5.89 -13.36
C ILE A 148 1.06 -6.58 -14.24
N GLY A 149 0.49 -7.70 -13.80
CA GLY A 149 -0.53 -8.42 -14.55
C GLY A 149 -1.77 -7.56 -14.82
N LEU A 150 -2.25 -6.82 -13.82
CA LEU A 150 -3.36 -5.86 -13.98
C LEU A 150 -3.01 -4.75 -14.97
N ALA A 151 -1.80 -4.20 -14.91
CA ALA A 151 -1.36 -3.15 -15.84
C ALA A 151 -1.30 -3.66 -17.29
N LEU A 152 -0.76 -4.88 -17.50
CA LEU A 152 -0.70 -5.51 -18.82
C LEU A 152 -2.09 -5.84 -19.37
N LEU A 153 -3.00 -6.34 -18.52
CA LEU A 153 -4.39 -6.58 -18.91
C LEU A 153 -5.11 -5.27 -19.27
N GLY A 154 -4.88 -4.19 -18.53
CA GLY A 154 -5.40 -2.86 -18.86
C GLY A 154 -4.89 -2.37 -20.21
N ALA A 155 -3.58 -2.48 -20.47
CA ALA A 155 -2.99 -2.10 -21.75
C ALA A 155 -3.52 -2.96 -22.93
N ALA A 156 -3.64 -4.27 -22.75
CA ALA A 156 -4.15 -5.18 -23.77
C ALA A 156 -5.62 -4.92 -24.10
N THR A 157 -6.45 -4.70 -23.08
CA THR A 157 -7.88 -4.39 -23.28
C THR A 157 -8.08 -3.02 -23.95
N LEU A 158 -7.26 -2.02 -23.62
CA LEU A 158 -7.25 -0.72 -24.31
C LEU A 158 -6.94 -0.84 -25.82
N ARG A 159 -6.00 -1.73 -26.20
CA ARG A 159 -5.65 -1.95 -27.61
C ARG A 159 -6.83 -2.49 -28.43
N ASN A 160 -7.70 -3.29 -27.81
CA ASN A 160 -8.86 -3.92 -28.46
C ASN A 160 -10.10 -3.03 -28.53
N LEU A 161 -10.05 -1.80 -28.00
CA LEU A 161 -11.13 -0.82 -28.09
C LEU A 161 -11.03 0.07 -29.35
N ARG A 162 -10.03 -0.16 -30.20
CA ARG A 162 -10.04 0.29 -31.60
C ARG A 162 -11.14 -0.43 -32.37
#